data_AF-A0A966TDT2-F1
#
_entry.id   AF-A0A966TDT2-F1
#
_cell.length_a   1.000
_cell.length_b   1.000
_cell.length_c   1.000
_cell.angle_alpha   90.00
_cell.angle_beta   90.00
_cell.angle_gamma   90.00
#
_symmetry.space_group_name_H-M   'P 1'
#
loop_
_entity.id
_entity.type
_entity.pdbx_description
1 polymer ?
#
loop_
_entity_poly.entity_id
_entity_poly.type
_entity_poly.pdbx_seq_one_letter_code
_entity_poly.pdbx_strand_id
1 'polypeptide(L)' 'VKRPMVVKGEDGGETIAIRSMVYLALSYDHRIVDGADAARFLTTLKDRLEEGRFESDLGL' A
#
# COMPACT_ATOMS: atom_id res chain seq x y z
N VAL A 1 1.71 7.19 11.00
CA VAL A 1 1.67 8.68 11.05
C VAL A 1 0.45 9.17 10.28
N LYS A 2 -0.27 10.20 10.75
CA LYS A 2 -1.42 10.75 10.03
C LYS A 2 -0.95 11.73 8.95
N ARG A 3 -1.46 11.62 7.72
CA ARG A 3 -1.12 12.49 6.58
C ARG A 3 -2.38 12.95 5.83
N PRO A 4 -2.48 14.22 5.41
CA PRO A 4 -3.53 14.66 4.52
C PRO A 4 -3.27 14.12 3.10
N MET A 5 -4.26 13.49 2.49
CA MET A 5 -4.20 13.00 1.10
C MET A 5 -5.48 13.35 0.36
N VAL A 6 -5.35 13.60 -0.95
CA VAL A 6 -6.50 13.73 -1.85
C VAL A 6 -7.08 12.35 -2.09
N VAL A 7 -8.40 12.22 -1.92
CA VAL A 7 -9.17 11.00 -2.16
C VAL A 7 -10.39 11.33 -3.01
N LYS A 8 -10.94 10.34 -3.71
CA LYS A 8 -12.23 10.49 -4.37
C LYS A 8 -13.36 10.54 -3.34
N GLY A 9 -14.19 11.57 -3.43
CA GLY A 9 -15.44 11.70 -2.70
C GLY A 9 -16.53 10.79 -3.28
N GLU A 10 -17.60 10.59 -2.53
CA GLU A 10 -18.77 9.78 -2.94
C GLU A 10 -19.48 10.37 -4.17
N ASP A 11 -19.36 11.68 -4.36
CA ASP A 11 -19.85 12.45 -5.50
C ASP A 11 -18.94 12.36 -6.75
N GLY A 12 -17.84 11.60 -6.66
CA GLY A 12 -16.83 11.49 -7.72
C GLY A 12 -15.86 12.67 -7.79
N GLY A 13 -16.00 13.67 -6.91
CA GLY A 13 -15.08 14.79 -6.78
C GLY A 13 -13.80 14.42 -6.02
N GLU A 14 -12.86 15.36 -5.91
CA GLU A 14 -11.66 15.22 -5.10
C GLU A 14 -11.84 15.93 -3.75
N THR A 15 -11.48 15.25 -2.65
CA THR A 15 -11.52 15.81 -1.29
C THR A 15 -10.26 15.47 -0.51
N ILE A 16 -9.92 16.27 0.51
CA ILE A 16 -8.77 16.02 1.38
C ILE A 16 -9.23 15.22 2.60
N ALA A 17 -8.66 14.03 2.79
CA ALA A 17 -8.89 13.19 3.97
C ALA A 17 -7.59 12.92 4.73
N ILE A 18 -7.69 12.78 6.06
CA ILE A 18 -6.57 12.37 6.89
C ILE A 18 -6.47 10.84 6.89
N ARG A 19 -5.34 10.29 6.45
CA ARG A 19 -5.07 8.84 6.41
C ARG A 19 -3.93 8.46 7.34
N SER A 20 -4.05 7.30 7.99
CA SER A 20 -2.95 6.66 8.71
C SER A 20 -2.02 5.99 7.71
N MET A 21 -0.79 6.49 7.61
CA MET A 21 0.24 5.98 6.70
C MET A 21 1.33 5.25 7.48
N VAL A 22 1.92 4.25 6.82
CA VAL A 22 3.09 3.50 7.27
C VAL A 22 4.15 3.50 6.16
N TYR A 23 5.42 3.41 6.54
CA TYR A 23 6.53 3.20 5.60
C TYR A 23 6.84 1.71 5.55
N LEU A 24 6.92 1.16 4.34
CA LEU A 24 7.40 -0.19 4.09
C LEU A 24 8.84 -0.11 3.58
N ALA A 25 9.72 -0.93 4.14
CA ALA A 25 11.10 -1.05 3.72
C ALA A 25 11.43 -2.52 3.50
N LEU A 26 12.11 -2.83 2.40
CA LEU A 26 12.57 -4.17 2.06
C LEU A 26 14.09 -4.13 1.88
N SER A 27 14.80 -4.90 2.71
CA SER A 27 16.21 -5.23 2.47
C SER A 27 16.28 -6.54 1.69
N TYR A 28 17.09 -6.58 0.65
CA TYR A 28 17.24 -7.74 -0.23
C TYR A 28 18.69 -7.85 -0.73
N ASP A 29 19.06 -9.06 -1.17
CA ASP A 29 20.36 -9.32 -1.78
C ASP A 29 20.29 -9.01 -3.28
N HIS A 30 20.95 -7.92 -3.69
CA HIS A 30 21.01 -7.45 -5.08
C HIS A 30 21.71 -8.40 -6.04
N ARG A 31 22.47 -9.38 -5.53
CA ARG A 31 23.10 -10.41 -6.39
C ARG A 31 22.07 -11.41 -6.90
N ILE A 32 20.94 -11.54 -6.19
CA ILE A 32 19.89 -12.52 -6.45
C ILE A 32 18.63 -11.84 -7.01
N VAL A 33 18.26 -10.68 -6.47
CA VAL A 33 17.02 -9.97 -6.82
C VAL A 33 17.35 -8.60 -7.39
N ASP A 34 16.77 -8.28 -8.55
CA ASP A 34 16.89 -6.95 -9.15
C ASP A 34 16.01 -5.91 -8.41
N GLY A 35 16.45 -4.65 -8.45
CA GLY A 35 15.71 -3.57 -7.80
C GLY A 35 14.31 -3.33 -8.37
N ALA A 36 14.08 -3.60 -9.66
CA ALA A 36 12.75 -3.49 -10.24
C ALA A 36 11.81 -4.58 -9.72
N ASP A 37 12.30 -5.78 -9.45
CA ASP A 37 11.51 -6.86 -8.84
C ASP A 37 11.18 -6.55 -7.38
N ALA A 38 12.16 -6.06 -6.62
CA ALA A 38 11.93 -5.62 -5.24
C ALA A 38 10.90 -4.48 -5.16
N ALA A 39 10.98 -3.50 -6.07
CA ALA A 39 10.01 -2.41 -6.16
C ALA A 39 8.62 -2.89 -6.56
N ARG A 40 8.51 -3.77 -7.57
CA ARG A 40 7.23 -4.40 -7.94
C ARG A 40 6.60 -5.14 -6.77
N PHE A 41 7.39 -5.93 -6.05
CA PHE A 41 6.92 -6.65 -4.87
C PHE A 41 6.36 -5.71 -3.81
N LEU A 42 7.08 -4.64 -3.45
CA LEU A 42 6.60 -3.65 -2.47
C LEU A 42 5.32 -2.95 -2.92
N THR A 43 5.17 -2.65 -4.21
CA THR A 43 3.93 -2.09 -4.77
C THR A 43 2.77 -3.07 -4.64
N THR A 44 2.96 -4.34 -5.04
CA THR A 44 1.93 -5.38 -4.88
C THR A 44 1.53 -5.57 -3.42
N LEU A 45 2.50 -5.56 -2.50
CA LEU A 45 2.23 -5.66 -1.07
C LEU A 45 1.43 -4.46 -0.55
N LYS A 46 1.82 -3.23 -0.93
CA LYS A 46 1.06 -2.02 -0.61
C LYS A 46 -0.39 -2.14 -1.07
N ASP A 47 -0.62 -2.52 -2.32
CA ASP A 47 -1.96 -2.57 -2.88
C ASP A 47 -2.81 -3.65 -2.19
N ARG A 48 -2.24 -4.83 -1.91
CA ARG A 48 -2.90 -5.90 -1.13
C ARG A 48 -3.30 -5.43 0.27
N LEU A 49 -2.43 -4.67 0.95
CA LEU A 49 -2.70 -4.09 2.26
C LEU A 49 -3.79 -3.01 2.21
N GLU A 50 -3.79 -2.18 1.19
CA GLU A 50 -4.80 -1.11 1.01
C GLU A 50 -6.18 -1.66 0.60
N GLU A 51 -6.24 -2.78 -0.13
CA GLU A 51 -7.50 -3.45 -0.48
C GLU A 51 -8.21 -4.05 0.74
N GLY A 52 -7.45 -4.45 1.78
CA GLY A 52 -8.01 -4.90 3.06
C GLY A 52 -8.77 -6.23 3.03
N ARG A 53 -8.83 -6.93 1.89
CA ARG A 53 -9.62 -8.16 1.69
C ARG A 53 -8.97 -9.39 2.34
N PHE A 54 -8.88 -9.44 3.66
CA PHE A 54 -8.18 -10.51 4.40
C PHE A 54 -9.12 -11.56 5.00
N GLU A 55 -10.42 -11.46 4.75
CA GLU A 55 -11.47 -12.27 5.37
C GLU A 55 -11.22 -13.78 5.16
N SER A 56 -10.92 -14.18 3.92
CA SER A 56 -10.59 -15.57 3.58
C SER A 56 -9.31 -16.08 4.23
N ASP A 57 -8.33 -15.21 4.43
CA ASP A 57 -6.98 -15.58 4.86
C ASP A 57 -6.86 -15.61 6.38
N LEU A 58 -7.72 -14.84 7.08
CA LEU A 58 -7.75 -14.71 8.53
C LEU A 58 -8.94 -15.42 9.18
N GLY A 59 -9.85 -16.01 8.39
CA GLY A 59 -11.04 -16.70 8.89
C GLY A 59 -12.06 -15.77 9.55
N LEU A 60 -12.21 -14.56 9.00
CA LEU A 60 -13.11 -13.50 9.49
C LEU A 60 -14.39 -13.39 8.65
#